data_AF-A0A0N7L5R9-F1
#
_entry.id   AF-A0A0N7L5R9-F1
#
_cell.length_a   1.000
_cell.length_b   1.000
_cell.length_c   1.000
_cell.angle_alpha   90.00
_cell.angle_beta   90.00
_cell.angle_gamma   90.00
#
_symmetry.space_group_name_H-M   'P 1'
#
loop_
_entity.id
_entity.type
_entity.pdbx_description
1 polymer ?
#
loop_
_entity_poly.entity_id
_entity_poly.type
_entity_poly.pdbx_seq_one_letter_code
_entity_poly.pdbx_strand_id
1 'polypeptide(L)'
;MKPIHARSSTILNAKKSLSAFMPRKSVPWDPIRQEGNPTRSDSVNMLIKQIKKAEVRKEGVASSARRPLEYMEFLSLLSTIRESNEKTETMRMVCSVFTLQWHLITRIDDI
;
A
#
# COMPACT_ATOMS: atom_id res chain seq x y z
N MET A 1 -13.11 -17.14 -12.61
CA MET A 1 -12.97 -15.83 -13.29
C MET A 1 -11.57 -15.29 -13.03
N LYS A 2 -10.87 -14.76 -14.04
CA LYS A 2 -9.54 -14.15 -13.84
C LYS A 2 -9.72 -12.72 -13.31
N PRO A 3 -8.97 -12.29 -12.27
CA PRO A 3 -9.10 -10.94 -11.74
C PRO A 3 -8.42 -9.92 -12.66
N ILE A 4 -9.19 -8.93 -13.12
CA ILE A 4 -8.77 -7.96 -14.14
C ILE A 4 -8.61 -6.53 -13.62
N HIS A 5 -9.26 -6.17 -12.50
CA HIS A 5 -9.32 -4.77 -12.05
C HIS A 5 -8.33 -4.40 -10.95
N ALA A 6 -8.05 -5.32 -10.04
CA ALA A 6 -7.24 -5.00 -8.86
C ALA A 6 -6.44 -6.20 -8.37
N ARG A 7 -5.30 -5.89 -7.74
CA ARG A 7 -4.48 -6.84 -7.01
C ARG A 7 -4.99 -7.11 -5.60
N SER A 8 -4.59 -8.23 -5.04
CA SER A 8 -4.93 -8.66 -3.68
C SER A 8 -4.50 -7.62 -2.64
N SER A 9 -3.36 -6.96 -2.83
CA SER A 9 -2.89 -5.87 -1.96
C SER A 9 -3.85 -4.68 -1.93
N THR A 10 -4.36 -4.27 -3.10
CA THR A 10 -5.30 -3.15 -3.24
C THR A 10 -6.63 -3.48 -2.57
N ILE A 11 -7.17 -4.68 -2.83
CA ILE A 11 -8.41 -5.15 -2.21
C ILE A 11 -8.26 -5.30 -0.69
N LEU A 12 -7.11 -5.80 -0.21
CA LEU A 12 -6.83 -5.89 1.21
C LEU A 12 -6.77 -4.51 1.88
N ASN A 13 -6.18 -3.52 1.20
CA ASN A 13 -6.15 -2.15 1.72
C ASN A 13 -7.56 -1.56 1.80
N ALA A 14 -8.37 -1.69 0.72
CA ALA A 14 -9.76 -1.24 0.73
C ALA A 14 -10.59 -1.93 1.83
N LYS A 15 -10.43 -3.24 1.99
CA LYS A 15 -11.04 -4.02 3.07
C LYS A 15 -10.64 -3.49 4.45
N LYS A 16 -9.35 -3.24 4.68
CA LYS A 16 -8.82 -2.70 5.95
C LYS A 16 -9.46 -1.34 6.26
N SER A 17 -9.49 -0.44 5.27
CA SER A 17 -10.06 0.90 5.43
C SER A 17 -11.55 0.85 5.75
N LEU A 18 -12.34 0.05 5.01
CA LEU A 18 -13.77 -0.11 5.30
C LEU A 18 -14.01 -0.73 6.68
N SER A 19 -13.24 -1.77 7.03
CA SER A 19 -13.37 -2.48 8.30
C SER A 19 -13.09 -1.58 9.52
N ALA A 20 -12.25 -0.55 9.36
CA ALA A 20 -11.94 0.39 10.43
C ALA A 20 -13.17 1.20 10.90
N PHE A 21 -14.13 1.44 10.00
CA PHE A 21 -15.34 2.21 10.27
C PHE A 21 -16.58 1.34 10.58
N MET A 22 -16.43 0.02 10.64
CA MET A 22 -17.54 -0.88 10.93
C MET A 22 -17.90 -0.85 12.44
N PRO A 23 -19.16 -0.58 12.82
CA PRO A 23 -19.57 -0.45 14.23
C PRO A 23 -19.24 -1.67 15.08
N ARG A 24 -19.40 -2.88 14.52
CA ARG A 24 -19.11 -4.16 15.21
C ARG A 24 -17.83 -4.80 14.70
N LYS A 25 -16.72 -4.05 14.67
CA LYS A 25 -15.42 -4.48 14.07
C LYS A 25 -14.92 -5.85 14.56
N SER A 26 -15.09 -6.16 15.84
CA SER A 26 -14.62 -7.40 16.48
C SER A 26 -15.52 -8.60 16.19
N VAL A 27 -16.81 -8.38 15.90
CA VAL A 27 -17.79 -9.45 15.68
C VAL A 27 -17.67 -9.99 14.25
N PRO A 28 -17.52 -11.31 14.06
CA PRO A 28 -17.51 -11.90 12.72
C PRO A 28 -18.85 -11.67 12.01
N TRP A 29 -18.85 -11.75 10.68
CA TRP A 29 -20.08 -11.65 9.90
C TRP A 29 -20.91 -12.92 10.06
N ASP A 30 -22.16 -12.80 10.49
CA ASP A 30 -23.16 -13.86 10.43
C ASP A 30 -23.96 -13.73 9.11
N PRO A 31 -23.81 -14.68 8.17
CA PRO A 31 -24.51 -14.60 6.88
C PRO A 31 -26.02 -14.86 6.97
N ILE A 32 -26.50 -15.51 8.04
CA ILE A 32 -27.92 -15.83 8.23
C ILE A 32 -28.62 -14.64 8.87
N ARG A 33 -28.04 -14.09 9.95
CA ARG A 33 -28.60 -12.95 10.68
C ARG A 33 -28.26 -11.60 10.05
N GLN A 34 -27.29 -11.56 9.13
CA GLN A 34 -26.76 -10.35 8.52
C GLN A 34 -26.19 -9.35 9.56
N GLU A 35 -25.56 -9.89 10.60
CA GLU A 35 -25.02 -9.13 11.72
C GLU A 35 -23.49 -9.22 11.80
N GLY A 36 -22.89 -8.23 12.45
CA GLY A 36 -21.43 -8.17 12.67
C GLY A 36 -20.72 -7.32 11.62
N ASN A 37 -19.49 -7.71 11.26
CA ASN A 37 -18.66 -6.97 10.31
C ASN A 37 -18.66 -7.61 8.92
N PRO A 38 -19.37 -7.05 7.92
CA PRO A 38 -19.47 -7.63 6.57
C PRO A 38 -18.10 -7.83 5.90
N THR A 39 -17.12 -6.98 6.22
CA THR A 39 -15.77 -7.10 5.67
C THR A 39 -15.05 -8.36 6.15
N ARG A 40 -15.49 -9.00 7.24
CA ARG A 40 -14.92 -10.25 7.76
C ARG A 40 -15.62 -11.50 7.25
N SER A 41 -16.60 -11.37 6.34
CA SER A 41 -17.31 -12.50 5.73
C SER A 41 -16.39 -13.46 4.98
N ASP A 42 -16.77 -14.74 4.96
CA ASP A 42 -16.05 -15.78 4.25
C ASP A 42 -16.02 -15.56 2.75
N SER A 43 -17.09 -15.02 2.16
CA SER A 43 -17.17 -14.69 0.74
C SER A 43 -16.07 -13.69 0.33
N VAL A 44 -15.89 -12.60 1.09
CA VAL A 44 -14.82 -11.61 0.87
C VAL A 44 -13.44 -12.24 1.04
N ASN A 45 -13.26 -13.07 2.08
CA ASN A 45 -11.99 -13.76 2.32
C ASN A 45 -11.64 -14.75 1.21
N MET A 46 -12.64 -15.51 0.71
CA MET A 46 -12.48 -16.44 -0.40
C MET A 46 -12.13 -15.73 -1.70
N LEU A 47 -12.78 -14.59 -1.99
CA LEU A 47 -12.44 -13.76 -3.15
C LEU A 47 -10.97 -13.32 -3.10
N ILE A 48 -10.50 -12.82 -1.96
CA ILE A 48 -9.09 -12.41 -1.81
C ILE A 48 -8.14 -13.61 -2.01
N LYS A 49 -8.48 -14.79 -1.47
CA LYS A 49 -7.69 -16.01 -1.68
C LYS A 49 -7.62 -16.41 -3.16
N GLN A 50 -8.72 -16.29 -3.89
CA GLN A 50 -8.76 -16.56 -5.33
C GLN A 50 -7.89 -15.57 -6.12
N ILE A 51 -7.95 -14.27 -5.79
CA ILE A 51 -7.11 -13.25 -6.41
C ILE A 51 -5.63 -13.56 -6.19
N LYS A 52 -5.22 -13.84 -4.93
CA LYS A 52 -3.85 -14.24 -4.61
C LYS A 52 -3.38 -15.45 -5.42
N LYS A 53 -4.23 -16.46 -5.56
CA LYS A 53 -3.92 -17.66 -6.35
C LYS A 53 -3.72 -17.34 -7.84
N ALA A 54 -4.54 -16.45 -8.41
CA ALA A 54 -4.38 -16.00 -9.79
C ALA A 54 -3.11 -15.17 -10.00
N GLU A 55 -2.76 -14.31 -9.04
CA GLU A 55 -1.51 -13.52 -9.08
C GLU A 55 -0.27 -14.39 -9.10
N VAL A 56 -0.20 -15.42 -8.23
CA VAL A 56 0.93 -16.36 -8.19
C VAL A 56 1.08 -17.12 -9.52
N ARG A 57 -0.04 -17.39 -10.20
CA ARG A 57 -0.07 -18.04 -11.53
C ARG A 57 0.24 -17.09 -12.69
N LYS A 58 0.51 -15.80 -12.42
CA LYS A 58 0.64 -14.74 -13.42
C LYS A 58 -0.61 -14.56 -14.30
N GLU A 59 -1.77 -14.95 -13.80
CA GLU A 59 -3.08 -14.79 -14.46
C GLU A 59 -3.91 -13.64 -13.86
N GLY A 60 -3.35 -12.94 -12.86
CA GLY A 60 -3.95 -11.76 -12.26
C GLY A 60 -3.38 -10.46 -12.82
N VAL A 61 -3.81 -9.34 -12.23
CA VAL A 61 -3.36 -8.00 -12.61
C VAL A 61 -1.85 -7.85 -12.38
N ALA A 62 -1.17 -7.23 -13.35
CA ALA A 62 0.27 -6.98 -13.28
C ALA A 62 0.63 -6.10 -12.07
N SER A 63 1.85 -6.28 -11.57
CA SER A 63 2.38 -5.45 -10.49
C SER A 63 2.78 -4.07 -11.02
N SER A 64 2.15 -3.02 -10.52
CA SER A 64 2.62 -1.63 -10.70
C SER A 64 3.51 -1.16 -9.52
N ALA A 65 4.06 -2.09 -8.74
CA ALA A 65 4.95 -1.76 -7.63
C ALA A 65 6.23 -1.10 -8.17
N ARG A 66 6.59 0.06 -7.62
CA ARG A 66 7.85 0.73 -7.97
C ARG A 66 9.03 -0.09 -7.45
N ARG A 67 10.10 -0.15 -8.25
CA ARG A 67 11.36 -0.74 -7.80
C ARG A 67 12.01 0.12 -6.71
N PRO A 68 12.89 -0.47 -5.87
CA PRO A 68 13.70 0.31 -4.94
C PRO A 68 14.57 1.35 -5.66
N LEU A 69 14.84 2.45 -4.98
CA LEU A 69 15.78 3.48 -5.42
C LEU A 69 17.21 2.95 -5.31
N GLU A 70 18.00 3.12 -6.36
CA GLU A 70 19.42 2.74 -6.34
C GLU A 70 20.28 3.87 -5.75
N TYR A 71 21.48 3.52 -5.27
CA TYR A 71 22.35 4.48 -4.58
C TYR A 71 22.73 5.68 -5.46
N MET A 72 23.02 5.45 -6.75
CA MET A 72 23.35 6.53 -7.68
C MET A 72 22.17 7.46 -7.94
N GLU A 73 20.95 6.91 -7.99
CA GLU A 73 19.73 7.68 -8.14
C GLU A 73 19.43 8.53 -6.91
N PHE A 74 19.70 7.97 -5.73
CA PHE A 74 19.62 8.70 -4.48
C PHE A 74 20.60 9.88 -4.44
N LEU A 75 21.86 9.67 -4.83
CA LEU A 75 22.83 10.76 -4.92
C LEU A 75 22.40 11.83 -5.92
N SER A 76 21.95 11.42 -7.11
CA SER A 76 21.45 12.36 -8.13
C SER A 76 20.25 13.18 -7.63
N LEU A 77 19.35 12.55 -6.88
CA LEU A 77 18.20 13.22 -6.26
C LEU A 77 18.66 14.26 -5.22
N LEU A 78 19.62 13.91 -4.36
CA LEU A 78 20.18 14.85 -3.38
C LEU A 78 20.90 16.03 -4.04
N SER A 79 21.69 15.78 -5.08
CA SER A 79 22.35 16.84 -5.85
C SER A 79 21.33 17.78 -6.47
N THR A 80 20.29 17.24 -7.10
CA THR A 80 19.21 18.04 -7.71
C THR A 80 18.51 18.95 -6.69
N ILE A 81 18.21 18.45 -5.49
CA ILE A 81 17.57 19.24 -4.44
C ILE A 81 18.50 20.35 -3.95
N ARG A 82 19.80 20.05 -3.78
CA ARG A 82 20.80 21.00 -3.27
C ARG A 82 21.19 22.08 -4.27
N GLU A 83 21.18 21.74 -5.55
CA GLU A 83 21.46 22.66 -6.67
C GLU A 83 20.27 23.55 -7.02
N SER A 84 19.09 23.25 -6.47
CA SER A 84 17.92 24.12 -6.65
C SER A 84 18.19 25.53 -6.08
N ASN A 85 17.97 26.55 -6.90
CA ASN A 85 18.18 27.96 -6.51
C ASN A 85 17.22 28.40 -5.38
N GLU A 86 16.09 27.71 -5.22
CA GLU A 86 15.08 27.98 -4.20
C GLU A 86 15.43 27.28 -2.89
N LYS A 87 16.21 27.94 -2.04
CA LYS A 87 16.53 27.50 -0.68
C LYS A 87 15.37 27.71 0.30
N THR A 88 14.19 27.22 -0.06
CA THR A 88 13.00 27.24 0.79
C THR A 88 13.13 26.24 1.94
N GLU A 89 12.42 26.50 3.04
CA GLU A 89 12.32 25.55 4.16
C GLU A 89 11.79 24.18 3.69
N THR A 90 10.89 24.18 2.69
CA THR A 90 10.38 22.96 2.07
C THR A 90 11.48 22.13 1.42
N MET A 91 12.41 22.74 0.68
CA MET A 91 13.52 21.99 0.06
C MET A 91 14.47 21.40 1.10
N ARG A 92 14.74 22.12 2.19
CA ARG A 92 15.52 21.61 3.32
C ARG A 92 14.83 20.40 3.96
N MET A 93 13.52 20.51 4.21
CA MET A 93 12.71 19.43 4.77
C MET A 93 12.73 18.19 3.86
N VAL A 94 12.52 18.37 2.56
CA VAL A 94 12.52 17.28 1.57
C VAL A 94 13.88 16.58 1.53
N CYS A 95 14.98 17.33 1.55
CA CYS A 95 16.34 16.74 1.63
C CYS A 95 16.53 15.92 2.91
N SER A 96 16.08 16.44 4.05
CA SER A 96 16.17 15.74 5.35
C SER A 96 15.35 14.45 5.36
N VAL A 97 14.10 14.49 4.87
CA VAL A 97 13.22 13.31 4.79
C VAL A 97 13.83 12.23 3.91
N PHE A 98 14.30 12.56 2.70
CA PHE A 98 14.94 11.55 1.84
C PHE A 98 16.22 10.99 2.43
N THR A 99 17.02 11.83 3.10
CA THR A 99 18.24 11.38 3.77
C THR A 99 17.92 10.40 4.89
N LEU A 100 16.94 10.71 5.75
CA LEU A 100 16.52 9.82 6.82
C LEU A 100 15.91 8.52 6.26
N GLN A 101 15.10 8.62 5.20
CA GLN A 101 14.50 7.46 4.53
C GLN A 101 15.54 6.47 4.05
N TRP A 102 16.62 6.98 3.42
CA TRP A 102 17.71 6.14 2.94
C TRP A 102 18.45 5.45 4.10
N HIS A 103 18.82 6.21 5.14
CA HIS A 103 19.64 5.68 6.24
C HIS A 103 18.87 4.73 7.15
N LEU A 104 17.57 4.95 7.36
CA LEU A 104 16.74 4.11 8.22
C LEU A 104 16.10 2.93 7.47
N ILE A 105 16.19 2.90 6.14
CA ILE A 105 15.55 1.88 5.29
C ILE A 105 14.04 1.81 5.60
N THR A 106 13.42 2.99 5.73
CA THR A 106 12.00 3.14 6.08
C THR A 106 11.19 3.66 4.90
N ARG A 107 9.86 3.55 4.99
CA ARG A 107 8.96 4.24 4.07
C ARG A 107 8.80 5.68 4.51
N ILE A 108 8.39 6.55 3.59
CA ILE A 108 8.15 7.95 3.90
C ILE A 108 7.02 8.12 4.94
N ASP A 109 6.06 7.19 5.00
CA ASP A 109 5.00 7.20 6.01
C ASP A 109 5.51 6.91 7.44
N ASP A 110 6.74 6.40 7.57
CA ASP A 110 7.33 6.00 8.86
C ASP A 110 8.22 7.12 9.46
N ILE A 111 8.38 8.26 8.77
CA ILE A 111 9.21 9.44 9.13
C ILE A 111 8.29 10.64 9.38
#